data_AF-A0A933QD32-F1
#
_entry.id   AF-A0A933QD32-F1
#
_cell.length_a   1.000
_cell.length_b   1.000
_cell.length_c   1.000
_cell.angle_alpha   90.00
_cell.angle_beta   90.00
_cell.angle_gamma   90.00
#
_symmetry.space_group_name_H-M   'P 1'
#
loop_
_entity.id
_entity.type
_entity.pdbx_description
1 polymer ?
#
loop_
_entity_poly.entity_id
_entity_poly.type
_entity_poly.pdbx_seq_one_letter_code
_entity_poly.pdbx_strand_id
1 'polypeptide(L)'
;MGYKLKPCPFCGGQAELDSKQAFREFVSGKISDAVAVYCTKCSAEISVCVPDVPDIQPEQLVDMWNTQSPVEDLSALVQRLVRHLRKAAPDDELSDKAMDYLQRAGRLGSPLRGGL
;
A
#
# COMPACT_ATOMS: atom_id res chain seq x y z
N MET A 1 24.84 3.53 7.03
CA MET A 1 24.09 4.65 6.43
C MET A 1 22.61 4.34 6.61
N GLY A 2 21.82 5.27 7.16
CA GLY A 2 20.38 5.08 7.32
C GLY A 2 19.65 5.73 6.14
N TYR A 3 18.75 4.99 5.49
CA TYR A 3 17.91 5.53 4.43
C TYR A 3 16.81 6.42 5.01
N LYS A 4 16.51 7.55 4.36
CA LYS A 4 15.47 8.48 4.82
C LYS A 4 14.13 8.14 4.16
N LEU A 5 13.23 7.53 4.91
CA LEU A 5 11.87 7.22 4.48
C LEU A 5 10.89 8.36 4.80
N LYS A 6 10.02 8.70 3.85
CA LYS A 6 8.84 9.53 4.09
C LYS A 6 7.80 8.75 4.90
N PRO A 7 6.92 9.44 5.64
CA PRO A 7 5.78 8.80 6.29
C PRO A 7 4.92 8.04 5.28
N CYS A 8 4.19 7.04 5.78
CA CYS A 8 3.29 6.24 4.97
C CYS A 8 2.28 7.10 4.21
N PRO A 9 2.17 6.95 2.88
CA PRO A 9 1.27 7.77 2.06
C PRO A 9 -0.21 7.52 2.37
N PHE A 10 -0.55 6.46 3.09
CA PHE A 10 -1.94 6.07 3.39
C PHE A 10 -2.43 6.49 4.78
N CYS A 11 -1.54 6.60 5.76
CA CYS A 11 -1.93 6.89 7.15
C CYS A 11 -1.02 7.90 7.88
N GLY A 12 0.03 8.38 7.22
CA GLY A 12 1.05 9.24 7.84
C GLY A 12 1.89 8.55 8.92
N GLY A 13 1.77 7.22 9.05
CA GLY A 13 2.54 6.43 10.01
C GLY A 13 4.03 6.31 9.65
N GLN A 14 4.82 5.82 10.59
CA GLN A 14 6.23 5.55 10.36
C GLN A 14 6.39 4.40 9.35
N ALA A 15 7.41 4.53 8.49
CA ALA A 15 7.81 3.52 7.53
C ALA A 15 9.15 2.93 7.95
N GLU A 16 9.33 1.63 7.68
CA GLU A 16 10.55 0.87 7.92
C GLU A 16 10.97 0.15 6.65
N LEU A 17 12.27 -0.05 6.50
CA LEU A 17 12.88 -0.82 5.43
C LEU A 17 13.44 -2.11 6.04
N ASP A 18 13.08 -3.24 5.45
CA ASP A 18 13.65 -4.55 5.74
C ASP A 18 14.25 -5.13 4.45
N SER A 19 15.56 -5.34 4.43
CA SER A 19 16.27 -5.88 3.26
C SER A 19 16.29 -7.40 3.20
N LYS A 20 15.74 -8.10 4.21
CA LYS A 20 15.78 -9.56 4.36
C LYS A 20 14.46 -10.11 4.86
N GLN A 21 13.36 -9.52 4.41
CA GLN A 21 12.04 -9.99 4.77
C GLN A 21 11.81 -11.38 4.15
N ALA A 22 11.34 -12.35 4.93
CA ALA A 22 11.06 -13.67 4.40
C ALA A 22 9.91 -13.61 3.38
N PHE A 23 10.16 -14.08 2.16
CA PHE A 23 9.22 -14.12 1.06
C PHE A 23 9.12 -15.53 0.49
N ARG A 24 7.90 -15.98 0.15
CA ARG A 24 7.71 -17.28 -0.50
C ARG A 24 7.64 -17.07 -2.01
N GLU A 25 8.63 -17.60 -2.73
CA GLU A 25 8.65 -17.60 -4.18
C GLU A 25 7.39 -18.25 -4.76
N PHE A 26 6.74 -17.57 -5.71
CA PHE A 26 5.50 -18.08 -6.30
C PHE A 26 5.72 -19.35 -7.13
N VAL A 27 6.79 -19.38 -7.92
CA VAL A 27 7.06 -20.49 -8.86
C VAL A 27 7.57 -21.72 -8.13
N SER A 28 8.52 -21.55 -7.21
CA SER A 28 9.20 -22.68 -6.55
C SER A 28 8.60 -23.04 -5.19
N GLY A 29 7.80 -22.16 -4.58
CA GLY A 29 7.29 -22.31 -3.22
C GLY A 29 8.35 -22.22 -2.12
N LYS A 30 9.62 -21.97 -2.47
CA LYS A 30 10.72 -21.84 -1.52
C LYS A 30 10.64 -20.51 -0.77
N ILE A 31 11.12 -20.52 0.47
CA ILE A 31 11.32 -19.29 1.23
C ILE A 31 12.66 -18.70 0.80
N SER A 32 12.62 -17.44 0.41
CA SER A 32 13.76 -16.62 0.01
C SER A 32 13.62 -15.23 0.63
N ASP A 33 14.55 -14.34 0.31
CA ASP A 33 14.56 -12.97 0.84
C ASP A 33 13.83 -12.02 -0.11
N ALA A 34 13.15 -11.03 0.47
CA ALA A 34 12.65 -9.85 -0.20
C ALA A 34 13.22 -8.59 0.45
N VAL A 35 13.40 -7.56 -0.38
CA VAL A 35 13.57 -6.19 0.08
C VAL A 35 12.18 -5.58 0.16
N ALA A 36 11.86 -4.94 1.28
CA ALA A 36 10.53 -4.40 1.55
C ALA A 36 10.58 -3.08 2.29
N VAL A 37 9.67 -2.18 1.92
CA VAL A 37 9.34 -0.99 2.71
C VAL A 37 7.88 -1.10 3.14
N TYR A 38 7.63 -1.03 4.45
CA TYR A 38 6.29 -1.19 5.01
C TYR A 38 5.98 -0.14 6.07
N CYS A 39 4.69 0.09 6.30
CA CYS A 39 4.23 0.93 7.40
C CYS A 39 4.04 0.10 8.68
N THR A 40 4.49 0.62 9.82
CA THR A 40 4.31 -0.04 11.12
C THR A 40 2.92 0.14 11.72
N LYS A 41 2.11 1.06 11.16
CA LYS A 41 0.75 1.36 11.64
C LYS A 41 -0.36 0.79 10.77
N CYS A 42 -0.09 0.50 9.50
CA CYS A 42 -1.09 -0.05 8.59
C CYS A 42 -0.49 -1.09 7.67
N SER A 43 -1.33 -1.83 6.95
CA SER A 43 -0.93 -2.88 6.01
C SER A 43 -0.41 -2.35 4.66
N ALA A 44 0.25 -1.20 4.65
CA ALA A 44 0.82 -0.63 3.42
C ALA A 44 2.26 -1.13 3.28
N GLU A 45 2.57 -1.74 2.15
CA GLU A 45 3.84 -2.39 1.87
C GLU A 45 4.16 -2.34 0.38
N ILE A 46 5.44 -2.18 0.06
CA ILE A 46 6.03 -2.48 -1.24
C ILE A 46 7.15 -3.48 -0.98
N SER A 47 7.09 -4.65 -1.61
CA SER A 47 8.14 -5.67 -1.50
C SER A 47 8.52 -6.20 -2.87
N VAL A 48 9.81 -6.53 -3.01
CA VAL A 48 10.39 -7.13 -4.22
C VAL A 48 11.17 -8.37 -3.79
N CYS A 49 10.80 -9.50 -4.39
CA CYS A 49 11.47 -10.78 -4.23
C CYS A 49 12.86 -10.71 -4.88
N VAL A 50 13.93 -10.98 -4.10
CA VAL A 50 15.31 -10.91 -4.59
C VAL A 50 15.56 -11.92 -5.73
N PRO A 51 15.07 -13.17 -5.68
CA PRO A 51 15.17 -14.08 -6.82
C PRO A 51 14.58 -13.56 -8.14
N ASP A 52 13.49 -12.79 -8.08
CA ASP A 52 12.83 -12.25 -9.29
C ASP A 52 13.59 -11.04 -9.85
N VAL A 53 14.21 -10.25 -8.96
CA VAL A 53 15.01 -9.06 -9.31
C VAL A 53 16.33 -9.09 -8.53
N PRO A 54 17.35 -9.86 -8.96
CA PRO A 54 18.57 -10.09 -8.19
C PRO A 54 19.38 -8.84 -7.87
N ASP A 55 19.30 -7.83 -8.73
CA ASP A 55 20.06 -6.59 -8.62
C ASP A 55 19.35 -5.50 -7.80
N ILE A 56 18.19 -5.81 -7.21
CA ILE A 56 17.39 -4.82 -6.47
C ILE A 56 18.18 -4.25 -5.29
N GLN A 57 18.32 -2.92 -5.26
CA GLN A 57 18.95 -2.21 -4.16
C GLN A 57 17.90 -1.64 -3.20
N PRO A 58 18.15 -1.62 -1.87
CA PRO A 58 17.24 -1.00 -0.92
C PRO A 58 16.91 0.46 -1.21
N GLU A 59 17.88 1.20 -1.78
CA GLU A 59 17.70 2.57 -2.26
C GLU A 59 16.58 2.70 -3.27
N GLN A 60 16.45 1.75 -4.21
CA GLN A 60 15.41 1.79 -5.23
C GLN A 60 14.01 1.64 -4.62
N LEU A 61 13.86 0.80 -3.59
CA LEU A 61 12.59 0.66 -2.88
C LEU A 61 12.27 1.88 -2.00
N VAL A 62 13.29 2.48 -1.39
CA VAL A 62 13.17 3.75 -0.66
C VAL A 62 12.68 4.85 -1.60
N ASP A 63 13.26 4.94 -2.80
CA ASP A 63 12.85 5.91 -3.82
C ASP A 63 11.44 5.62 -4.33
N MET A 64 11.08 4.36 -4.59
CA MET A 64 9.72 3.96 -4.94
C MET A 64 8.72 4.38 -3.85
N TRP A 65 9.00 4.10 -2.59
CA TRP A 65 8.16 4.48 -1.45
C TRP A 65 8.03 6.01 -1.33
N ASN A 66 9.14 6.72 -1.45
CA ASN A 66 9.19 8.18 -1.31
C ASN A 66 8.59 8.92 -2.52
N THR A 67 8.54 8.26 -3.68
CA THR A 67 7.95 8.77 -4.93
C THR A 67 6.51 8.32 -5.09
N GLN A 68 6.03 7.37 -4.28
CA GLN A 68 4.59 7.16 -4.16
C GLN A 68 3.99 8.52 -3.81
N SER A 69 3.25 9.07 -4.78
CA SER A 69 2.45 10.25 -4.55
C SER A 69 1.63 9.95 -3.30
N PRO A 70 1.62 10.83 -2.27
CA PRO A 70 0.62 10.70 -1.23
C PRO A 70 -0.67 10.61 -2.02
N VAL A 71 -1.34 9.47 -1.91
CA VAL A 71 -2.59 9.28 -2.59
C VAL A 71 -3.53 10.24 -1.85
N GLU A 72 -3.53 11.51 -2.30
CA GLU A 72 -4.59 12.50 -2.14
C GLU A 72 -5.87 12.01 -2.85
N ASP A 73 -5.98 10.71 -3.14
CA ASP A 73 -7.25 10.11 -3.44
C ASP A 73 -8.01 9.99 -2.13
N LEU A 74 -8.65 11.08 -1.75
CA LEU A 74 -9.73 11.13 -0.76
C LEU A 74 -10.64 9.91 -0.89
N SER A 75 -10.87 9.42 -2.11
CA SER A 75 -11.66 8.21 -2.39
C SER A 75 -11.03 6.95 -1.81
N ALA A 76 -9.72 6.78 -1.85
CA ALA A 76 -9.02 5.67 -1.20
C ALA A 76 -9.11 5.77 0.33
N LEU A 77 -8.97 6.97 0.88
CA LEU A 77 -9.13 7.21 2.32
C LEU A 77 -10.56 6.91 2.78
N VAL A 78 -11.56 7.41 2.04
CA VAL A 78 -12.98 7.16 2.31
C VAL A 78 -13.32 5.68 2.14
N GLN A 79 -12.81 4.99 1.12
CA GLN A 79 -12.97 3.54 0.99
C GLN A 79 -12.42 2.79 2.20
N ARG A 80 -11.26 3.21 2.73
CA ARG A 80 -10.69 2.61 3.94
C ARG A 80 -11.53 2.91 5.17
N LEU A 81 -12.03 4.14 5.32
CA LEU A 81 -12.94 4.52 6.39
C LEU A 81 -14.22 3.67 6.36
N VAL A 82 -14.84 3.52 5.19
CA VAL A 82 -16.02 2.68 5.00
C VAL A 82 -15.76 1.23 5.40
N ARG A 83 -14.59 0.67 5.05
CA ARG A 83 -14.21 -0.70 5.47
C ARG A 83 -14.10 -0.82 7.00
N HIS A 84 -13.60 0.21 7.68
CA HIS A 84 -13.56 0.23 9.14
C HIS A 84 -14.97 0.39 9.73
N LEU A 85 -15.80 1.27 9.16
CA LEU A 85 -17.16 1.52 9.62
C LEU A 85 -18.04 0.28 9.50
N ARG A 86 -18.01 -0.42 8.35
CA ARG A 86 -18.73 -1.70 8.17
C ARG A 86 -18.32 -2.79 9.16
N LYS A 87 -17.09 -2.76 9.68
CA LYS A 87 -16.65 -3.70 10.73
C LYS A 87 -17.14 -3.29 12.11
N ALA A 88 -17.16 -2.00 12.42
CA ALA A 88 -17.52 -1.48 13.73
C ALA A 88 -19.05 -1.32 13.92
N ALA A 89 -19.76 -1.00 12.83
CA ALA A 89 -21.19 -0.77 12.77
C ALA A 89 -21.73 -1.26 11.41
N PRO A 90 -22.06 -2.57 11.28
CA PRO A 90 -22.48 -3.17 10.01
C PRO A 90 -23.76 -2.56 9.42
N ASP A 91 -24.66 -2.07 10.28
CA ASP A 91 -25.95 -1.48 9.89
C ASP A 91 -25.88 0.05 9.66
N ASP A 92 -24.67 0.62 9.66
CA ASP A 92 -24.48 2.05 9.44
C ASP A 92 -24.66 2.44 7.96
N GLU A 93 -25.69 3.22 7.68
CA GLU A 93 -26.03 3.68 6.33
C GLU A 93 -25.02 4.66 5.71
N LEU A 94 -24.17 5.32 6.51
CA LEU A 94 -23.18 6.28 5.99
C LEU A 94 -22.10 5.57 5.17
N SER A 95 -21.79 4.32 5.52
CA SER A 95 -20.89 3.45 4.76
C SER A 95 -21.31 3.35 3.29
N ASP A 96 -22.58 3.08 3.03
CA ASP A 96 -23.10 2.90 1.68
C ASP A 96 -23.28 4.22 0.95
N LYS A 97 -23.75 5.26 1.65
CA LYS A 97 -23.88 6.62 1.10
C LYS A 97 -22.53 7.18 0.64
N ALA A 98 -21.46 6.96 1.42
CA ALA A 98 -20.12 7.41 1.07
C ALA A 98 -19.60 6.72 -0.20
N MET A 99 -19.82 5.41 -0.33
CA MET A 99 -19.40 4.64 -1.52
C MET A 99 -20.20 5.04 -2.76
N ASP A 100 -21.50 5.19 -2.64
CA ASP A 100 -22.38 5.63 -3.73
C ASP A 100 -22.03 7.05 -4.21
N TYR A 101 -21.67 7.96 -3.30
CA TYR A 101 -21.17 9.29 -3.67
C TYR A 101 -19.88 9.20 -4.48
N LEU A 102 -18.90 8.41 -4.03
CA LEU A 102 -17.64 8.22 -4.77
C LEU A 102 -17.88 7.63 -6.17
N GLN A 103 -18.86 6.73 -6.30
CA GLN A 103 -19.27 6.15 -7.58
C GLN A 103 -19.83 7.21 -8.52
N ARG A 104 -20.83 7.98 -8.06
CA ARG A 104 -21.49 9.03 -8.85
C ARG A 104 -20.53 10.17 -9.21
N ALA A 105 -19.53 10.43 -8.37
CA ALA A 105 -18.49 11.42 -8.62
C ALA A 105 -17.39 10.92 -9.58
N GLY A 106 -17.46 9.68 -10.07
CA GLY A 106 -16.45 9.11 -10.97
C GLY A 106 -15.10 8.88 -10.31
N ARG A 107 -15.06 8.82 -8.97
CA ARG A 107 -13.81 8.65 -8.19
C ARG A 107 -13.61 7.23 -7.68
N LEU A 108 -14.50 6.31 -8.03
CA LEU A 108 -14.26 4.87 -7.87
C LEU A 108 -13.41 4.35 -9.03
N GLY A 109 -12.10 4.41 -8.86
CA GLY A 109 -11.14 3.83 -9.78
C GLY A 109 -9.74 4.02 -9.25
N SER A 110 -8.98 2.94 -9.10
CA SER A 110 -7.53 3.07 -8.90
C SER A 110 -6.96 3.80 -10.11
N PRO A 111 -6.08 4.79 -9.94
CA PRO A 111 -5.36 5.44 -11.05
C PRO A 111 -4.69 4.44 -12.02
N LEU A 112 -4.49 3.19 -11.57
CA LEU A 112 -3.81 2.12 -12.30
C LEU A 112 -4.70 1.24 -13.19
N ARG A 113 -6.03 1.44 -13.26
CA ARG A 113 -6.94 0.60 -14.08
C ARG A 113 -7.40 1.23 -15.41
N GLY A 114 -6.88 2.39 -15.78
CA GLY A 114 -7.29 3.13 -17.00
C GLY A 114 -6.48 2.85 -18.27
N GLY A 115 -5.57 1.86 -18.26
CA GLY A 115 -4.65 1.63 -19.38
C GLY A 115 -4.48 0.15 -19.72
N LEU A 116 -5.51 -0.44 -20.36
CA LEU A 116 -5.40 -1.56 -21.30
C LEU A 116 -6.48 -1.39 -22.36
#